data_AF-A0A968FQ19-F1
#
_entry.id   AF-A0A968FQ19-F1
#
_cell.length_a   1.000
_cell.length_b   1.000
_cell.length_c   1.000
_cell.angle_alpha   90.00
_cell.angle_beta   90.00
_cell.angle_gamma   90.00
#
_symmetry.space_group_name_H-M   'P 1'
#
loop_
_entity.id
_entity.type
_entity.pdbx_description
1 polymer ?
#
loop_
_entity_poly.entity_id
_entity_poly.type
_entity_poly.pdbx_seq_one_letter_code
_entity_poly.pdbx_strand_id
1 'polypeptide(L)'
;MNRVVFSVLSGLLIWILPGASGADPIQAKTYTNNPVVAVVEGEPIMMEDLKNARIHDAMDQLHKMQVRALKEKVVESLAKKHPDFKLNDAPKVTPRDVANFYRNTPGVKELGTFAQMREEIRDYLQ
;
A
#
# COMPACT_ATOMS: atom_id res chain seq x y z
N MET A 1 -34.63 -66.87 -21.57
CA MET A 1 -33.76 -66.97 -20.39
C MET A 1 -32.33 -66.84 -20.89
N ASN A 2 -31.82 -65.60 -20.97
CA ASN A 2 -30.65 -65.28 -21.81
C ASN A 2 -29.41 -64.90 -20.98
N ARG A 3 -28.44 -65.82 -21.03
CA ARG A 3 -27.02 -65.65 -21.40
C ARG A 3 -26.21 -64.54 -20.70
N VAL A 4 -25.32 -65.05 -19.86
CA VAL A 4 -24.03 -64.52 -19.41
C VAL A 4 -23.20 -63.95 -20.59
N VAL A 5 -22.33 -62.99 -20.26
CA VAL A 5 -21.11 -62.49 -20.95
C VAL A 5 -21.21 -61.04 -21.44
N PHE A 6 -20.56 -60.14 -20.70
CA PHE A 6 -19.87 -58.88 -21.07
C PHE A 6 -19.61 -58.15 -19.73
N SER A 7 -18.67 -58.56 -18.88
CA SER A 7 -17.21 -58.37 -18.98
C SER A 7 -16.74 -57.07 -19.63
N VAL A 8 -15.93 -56.36 -18.83
CA VAL A 8 -14.97 -55.29 -19.14
C VAL A 8 -15.52 -53.85 -19.17
N LEU A 9 -14.79 -52.96 -18.49
CA LEU A 9 -14.92 -51.49 -18.41
C LEU A 9 -15.86 -50.90 -17.34
N SER A 10 -15.59 -51.16 -16.07
CA SER A 10 -16.05 -50.25 -14.99
C SER A 10 -14.99 -49.99 -13.90
N GLY A 11 -13.71 -50.24 -14.18
CA GLY A 11 -12.68 -50.27 -13.14
C GLY A 11 -11.36 -49.57 -13.49
N LEU A 12 -11.35 -48.60 -14.40
CA LEU A 12 -10.08 -47.97 -14.81
C LEU A 12 -10.20 -46.48 -15.19
N LEU A 13 -10.81 -45.66 -14.32
CA LEU A 13 -10.78 -44.21 -14.49
C LEU A 13 -10.64 -43.43 -13.16
N ILE A 14 -9.86 -43.95 -12.20
CA ILE A 14 -9.52 -43.21 -10.98
C ILE A 14 -8.03 -43.42 -10.62
N TRP A 15 -7.14 -43.48 -11.62
CA TRP A 15 -5.69 -43.63 -11.37
C TRP A 15 -4.81 -42.69 -12.19
N ILE A 16 -5.39 -41.62 -12.78
CA ILE A 16 -4.60 -40.57 -13.43
C ILE A 16 -5.13 -39.21 -12.99
N LEU A 17 -4.99 -38.92 -11.70
CA LEU A 17 -4.81 -37.55 -11.26
C LEU A 17 -3.35 -37.44 -10.83
N PRO A 18 -2.46 -36.82 -11.64
CA PRO A 18 -1.14 -36.46 -11.15
C PRO A 18 -1.35 -35.62 -9.89
N GLY A 19 -0.61 -35.98 -8.84
CA GLY A 19 -0.77 -35.42 -7.51
C GLY A 19 -1.04 -33.92 -7.59
N ALA A 20 -2.19 -33.51 -7.07
CA ALA A 20 -2.35 -32.15 -6.60
C ALA A 20 -1.34 -31.99 -5.46
N SER A 21 -0.08 -31.71 -5.81
CA SER A 21 0.82 -30.99 -4.93
C SER A 21 0.05 -29.71 -4.62
N GLY A 22 -0.59 -29.70 -3.44
CA GLY A 22 -1.13 -28.48 -2.88
C GLY A 22 0.00 -27.47 -2.97
N ALA A 23 -0.18 -26.44 -3.79
CA ALA A 23 0.67 -25.27 -3.68
C ALA A 23 0.53 -24.84 -2.22
N ASP A 24 1.65 -24.83 -1.47
CA ASP A 24 1.66 -24.23 -0.15
C ASP A 24 0.97 -22.88 -0.32
N PRO A 25 -0.15 -22.64 0.38
CA PRO A 25 -0.84 -21.37 0.23
C PRO A 25 0.21 -20.32 0.51
N ILE A 26 0.41 -19.40 -0.44
CA ILE A 26 1.25 -18.23 -0.23
C ILE A 26 0.65 -17.59 1.01
N GLN A 27 1.27 -17.82 2.18
CA GLN A 27 0.85 -17.17 3.39
C GLN A 27 1.06 -15.70 3.09
N ALA A 28 -0.03 -15.00 2.83
CA ALA A 28 -0.03 -13.56 2.78
C ALA A 28 0.54 -13.14 4.13
N LYS A 29 1.83 -12.83 4.16
CA LYS A 29 2.53 -12.43 5.38
C LYS A 29 1.81 -11.16 5.78
N THR A 30 0.89 -11.28 6.73
CA THR A 30 0.05 -10.17 7.14
C THR A 30 1.03 -9.16 7.71
N TYR A 31 1.24 -8.10 6.94
CA TYR A 31 2.23 -7.11 7.32
C TYR A 31 1.70 -6.42 8.57
N THR A 32 2.34 -6.68 9.69
CA THR A 32 2.06 -6.05 10.97
C THR A 32 3.25 -5.19 11.36
N ASN A 33 2.96 -4.00 11.88
CA ASN A 33 3.98 -3.10 12.44
C ASN A 33 4.38 -3.48 13.86
N ASN A 34 3.81 -4.55 14.40
CA ASN A 34 4.10 -5.06 15.71
C ASN A 34 5.08 -6.25 15.61
N PRO A 35 6.37 -6.06 15.92
CA PRO A 35 7.37 -7.12 15.76
C PRO A 35 7.27 -8.17 16.86
N VAL A 36 7.69 -9.40 16.53
CA VAL A 36 7.92 -10.46 17.52
C VAL A 36 9.20 -10.12 18.29
N VAL A 37 9.12 -10.08 19.62
CA VAL A 37 10.25 -9.75 20.50
C VAL A 37 10.88 -10.98 21.14
N ALA A 38 10.09 -12.03 21.37
CA ALA A 38 10.54 -13.30 21.91
C ALA A 38 9.58 -14.43 21.49
N VAL A 39 10.01 -15.68 21.65
CA VAL A 39 9.17 -16.86 21.50
C VAL A 39 9.31 -17.69 22.76
N VAL A 40 8.20 -18.00 23.43
CA VAL A 40 8.17 -18.77 24.69
C VAL A 40 7.19 -19.92 24.51
N GLU A 41 7.67 -21.16 24.68
CA GLU A 41 6.86 -22.38 24.50
C GLU A 41 6.19 -22.50 23.11
N GLY A 42 6.77 -21.86 22.09
CA GLY A 42 6.20 -21.83 20.74
C GLY A 42 5.21 -20.69 20.49
N GLU A 43 4.83 -19.95 21.53
CA GLU A 43 3.98 -18.77 21.40
C GLU A 43 4.83 -17.50 21.18
N PRO A 44 4.59 -16.72 20.12
CA PRO A 44 5.28 -15.47 19.89
C PRO A 44 4.79 -14.39 20.87
N ILE A 45 5.71 -13.83 21.62
CA ILE A 45 5.48 -12.60 22.38
C ILE A 45 5.72 -11.44 21.44
N MET A 46 4.71 -10.62 21.24
CA MET A 46 4.78 -9.43 20.43
C MET A 46 5.26 -8.23 21.26
N MET A 47 5.79 -7.21 20.57
CA MET A 47 6.18 -5.97 21.23
C MET A 47 5.01 -5.34 21.98
N GLU A 48 3.79 -5.37 21.43
CA GLU A 48 2.60 -4.80 22.09
C GLU A 48 2.16 -5.52 23.38
N ASP A 49 2.50 -6.81 23.52
CA ASP A 49 2.17 -7.60 24.72
C ASP A 49 2.94 -7.10 25.95
N LEU A 50 4.11 -6.51 25.70
CA LEU A 50 4.94 -5.90 26.71
C LEU A 50 4.45 -4.48 27.02
N LYS A 51 3.34 -4.37 27.77
CA LYS A 51 2.75 -3.07 28.15
C LYS A 51 3.67 -2.27 29.08
N ASN A 52 4.53 -1.42 28.50
CA ASN A 52 5.43 -0.50 29.18
C ASN A 52 5.64 0.76 28.34
N ALA A 53 5.77 1.93 28.97
CA ALA A 53 6.04 3.21 28.32
C ALA A 53 7.25 3.15 27.36
N ARG A 54 8.35 2.48 27.75
CA ARG A 54 9.54 2.33 26.89
C ARG A 54 9.27 1.60 25.58
N ILE A 55 8.28 0.72 25.59
CA ILE A 55 7.94 -0.13 24.46
C ILE A 55 6.99 0.59 23.52
N HIS A 56 6.08 1.39 24.07
CA HIS A 56 5.32 2.36 23.30
C HIS A 56 6.25 3.34 22.56
N ASP A 57 7.25 3.90 23.25
CA ASP A 57 8.23 4.79 22.62
C ASP A 57 9.00 4.10 21.48
N ALA A 58 9.37 2.83 21.67
CA ALA A 58 10.04 2.04 20.63
C ALA A 58 9.14 1.79 19.42
N MET A 59 7.84 1.51 19.64
CA MET A 59 6.84 1.35 18.57
C MET A 59 6.65 2.65 17.78
N ASP A 60 6.59 3.78 18.46
CA ASP A 60 6.50 5.09 17.82
C ASP A 60 7.74 5.41 16.97
N GLN A 61 8.93 5.07 17.46
CA GLN A 61 10.17 5.21 16.71
C GLN A 61 10.19 4.32 15.47
N LEU A 62 9.81 3.05 15.62
CA LEU A 62 9.71 2.10 14.50
C LEU A 62 8.73 2.63 13.43
N HIS A 63 7.55 3.08 13.86
CA HIS A 63 6.55 3.64 12.96
C HIS A 63 7.09 4.85 12.17
N LYS A 64 7.76 5.79 12.85
CA LYS A 64 8.40 6.95 12.20
C LYS A 64 9.45 6.53 11.17
N MET A 65 10.26 5.52 11.47
CA MET A 65 11.25 4.97 10.53
C MET A 65 10.58 4.36 9.30
N GLN A 66 9.51 3.59 9.49
CA GLN A 66 8.76 2.97 8.40
C GLN A 66 8.08 4.01 7.49
N VAL A 67 7.47 5.04 8.07
CA VAL A 67 6.87 6.15 7.30
C VAL A 67 7.91 6.85 6.44
N ARG A 68 9.12 7.08 6.97
CA ARG A 68 10.22 7.67 6.20
C ARG A 68 10.65 6.76 5.05
N ALA A 69 10.91 5.49 5.32
CA ALA A 69 11.32 4.52 4.31
C ALA A 69 10.25 4.35 3.20
N LEU A 70 8.97 4.36 3.58
CA LEU A 70 7.86 4.31 2.63
C LEU A 70 7.85 5.54 1.71
N LYS A 71 8.00 6.75 2.28
CA LYS A 71 8.07 7.98 1.50
C LYS A 71 9.21 7.92 0.47
N GLU A 72 10.40 7.50 0.90
CA GLU A 72 11.55 7.34 0.02
C GLU A 72 11.29 6.32 -1.10
N LYS A 73 10.71 5.16 -0.76
CA LYS A 73 10.37 4.11 -1.74
C LYS A 73 9.31 4.54 -2.75
N VAL A 74 8.30 5.29 -2.29
CA VAL A 74 7.28 5.85 -3.17
C VAL A 74 7.90 6.82 -4.16
N VAL A 75 8.73 7.75 -3.67
CA VAL A 75 9.43 8.73 -4.51
C VAL A 75 10.36 8.04 -5.51
N GLU A 76 11.14 7.04 -5.07
CA GLU A 76 11.99 6.22 -5.93
C GLU A 76 11.16 5.49 -7.02
N SER A 77 10.03 4.89 -6.64
CA SER A 77 9.15 4.19 -7.57
C SER A 77 8.52 5.15 -8.59
N LEU A 78 8.14 6.36 -8.14
CA LEU A 78 7.55 7.39 -8.98
C LEU A 78 8.57 7.91 -10.01
N ALA A 79 9.78 8.23 -9.56
CA ALA A 79 10.87 8.69 -10.43
C ALA A 79 11.24 7.64 -11.49
N LYS A 80 11.25 6.34 -11.13
CA LYS A 80 11.51 5.25 -12.09
C LYS A 80 10.44 5.15 -13.19
N LYS A 81 9.17 5.38 -12.84
CA LYS A 81 8.04 5.29 -13.79
C LYS A 81 7.85 6.57 -14.61
N HIS A 82 8.29 7.70 -14.09
CA HIS A 82 8.13 9.01 -14.71
C HIS A 82 9.49 9.70 -14.80
N PRO A 83 10.24 9.53 -15.91
CA PRO A 83 11.56 10.15 -16.07
C PRO A 83 11.51 11.69 -16.09
N ASP A 84 10.33 12.27 -16.34
CA ASP A 84 10.08 13.71 -16.25
C ASP A 84 9.91 14.20 -14.80
N PHE A 85 9.73 13.29 -13.84
CA PHE A 85 9.62 13.61 -12.41
C PHE A 85 11.00 13.97 -11.84
N LYS A 86 11.29 15.27 -11.80
CA LYS A 86 12.50 15.82 -11.19
C LYS A 86 12.19 16.26 -9.75
N LEU A 87 12.76 15.56 -8.76
CA LEU A 87 12.60 15.89 -7.32
C LEU A 87 12.93 17.34 -6.97
N ASN A 88 13.79 18.00 -7.77
CA ASN A 88 14.34 19.32 -7.47
C ASN A 88 13.59 20.46 -8.17
N ASP A 89 12.67 20.15 -9.07
CA ASP A 89 11.83 21.16 -9.71
C ASP A 89 10.55 21.28 -8.88
N ALA A 90 10.64 22.03 -7.77
CA ALA A 90 9.43 22.57 -7.15
C ALA A 90 8.65 23.27 -8.28
N PRO A 91 7.40 22.84 -8.59
CA PRO A 91 6.66 23.43 -9.69
C PRO A 91 6.52 24.92 -9.41
N LYS A 92 7.17 25.76 -10.22
CA LYS A 92 6.98 27.20 -10.11
C LYS A 92 5.52 27.49 -10.43
N VAL A 93 4.80 28.03 -9.44
CA VAL A 93 3.42 28.47 -9.62
C VAL A 93 3.35 29.40 -10.82
N THR A 94 2.62 28.98 -11.84
CA THR A 94 2.44 29.78 -13.05
C THR A 94 1.21 30.67 -12.91
N PRO A 95 1.11 31.77 -13.67
CA PRO A 95 -0.11 32.56 -13.73
C PRO A 95 -1.37 31.76 -14.11
N ARG A 96 -1.19 30.66 -14.87
CA ARG A 96 -2.28 29.76 -15.25
C ARG A 96 -2.79 28.98 -14.04
N ASP A 97 -1.91 28.58 -13.12
CA ASP A 97 -2.29 27.84 -11.91
C ASP A 97 -3.10 28.73 -10.98
N VAL A 98 -2.69 29.99 -10.81
CA VAL A 98 -3.41 31.01 -10.05
C VAL A 98 -4.81 31.26 -10.64
N ALA A 99 -4.90 31.41 -11.96
CA ALA A 99 -6.19 31.59 -12.65
C ALA A 99 -7.10 30.36 -12.53
N ASN A 100 -6.53 29.16 -12.65
CA ASN A 100 -7.27 27.91 -12.49
C ASN A 100 -7.81 27.75 -11.07
N PHE A 101 -6.99 28.04 -10.06
CA PHE A 101 -7.38 27.99 -8.65
C PHE A 101 -8.53 28.96 -8.36
N TYR A 102 -8.43 30.22 -8.80
CA TYR A 102 -9.51 31.20 -8.62
C TYR A 102 -10.83 30.79 -9.31
N ARG A 103 -10.74 30.17 -10.50
CA ARG A 103 -11.93 29.75 -11.25
C ARG A 103 -12.62 28.53 -10.63
N ASN A 104 -11.84 27.58 -10.14
CA ASN A 104 -12.30 26.23 -9.82
C ASN A 104 -12.49 25.98 -8.31
N THR A 105 -11.93 26.83 -7.43
CA THR A 105 -12.06 26.65 -5.98
C THR A 105 -13.34 27.30 -5.47
N PRO A 106 -14.24 26.54 -4.81
CA PRO A 106 -15.44 27.10 -4.18
C PRO A 106 -15.09 28.14 -3.11
N GLY A 107 -15.92 29.18 -2.97
CA GLY A 107 -15.75 30.23 -1.94
C GLY A 107 -14.67 31.27 -2.22
N VAL A 108 -13.68 31.01 -3.08
CA VAL A 108 -12.60 31.98 -3.36
C VAL A 108 -13.11 33.28 -3.99
N LYS A 109 -14.20 33.22 -4.77
CA LYS A 109 -14.84 34.39 -5.37
C LYS A 109 -15.57 35.27 -4.35
N GLU A 110 -15.84 34.74 -3.17
CA GLU A 110 -16.46 35.47 -2.06
C GLU A 110 -15.42 36.29 -1.28
N LEU A 111 -14.14 35.90 -1.37
CA LEU A 111 -13.02 36.59 -0.71
C LEU A 111 -12.56 37.85 -1.45
N GLY A 112 -12.81 37.93 -2.76
CA GLY A 112 -12.48 39.10 -3.56
C GLY A 112 -12.44 38.81 -5.06
N THR A 113 -12.17 39.86 -5.84
CA THR A 113 -11.94 39.73 -7.28
C THR A 113 -10.61 39.03 -7.57
N PHE A 114 -10.44 38.50 -8.78
CA PHE A 114 -9.18 37.85 -9.19
C PHE A 114 -7.97 38.76 -8.99
N ALA A 115 -8.11 40.06 -9.29
CA ALA A 115 -7.02 41.02 -9.12
C ALA A 115 -6.60 41.19 -7.66
N GLN A 116 -7.56 41.17 -6.73
CA GLN A 116 -7.31 41.26 -5.29
C GLN A 116 -6.71 39.96 -4.75
N MET A 117 -7.21 38.81 -5.21
CA MET A 117 -6.81 37.50 -4.68
C MET A 117 -5.54 36.92 -5.34
N ARG A 118 -5.06 37.49 -6.44
CA ARG A 118 -4.00 36.90 -7.28
C ARG A 118 -2.71 36.61 -6.48
N GLU A 119 -2.25 37.57 -5.71
CA GLU A 119 -0.99 37.44 -4.96
C GLU A 119 -1.15 36.44 -3.81
N GLU A 120 -2.26 36.49 -3.08
CA GLU A 120 -2.55 35.53 -2.00
C GLU A 120 -2.67 34.09 -2.52
N ILE A 121 -3.35 33.90 -3.66
CA ILE A 121 -3.46 32.57 -4.28
C ILE A 121 -2.09 32.09 -4.75
N ARG A 122 -1.26 32.98 -5.32
CA ARG A 122 0.10 32.61 -5.75
C ARG A 122 0.90 32.14 -4.55
N ASP A 123 0.86 32.88 -3.45
CA ASP A 123 1.63 32.58 -2.25
C ASP A 123 1.13 31.31 -1.55
N TYR A 124 -0.18 31.02 -1.60
CA TYR A 124 -0.75 29.74 -1.12
C TYR A 124 -0.30 28.53 -1.94
N LEU A 125 -0.08 28.70 -3.25
CA LEU A 125 0.29 27.61 -4.15
C LEU A 125 1.80 27.32 -4.17
N GLN A 126 2.62 28.17 -3.56
CA GLN A 126 4.09 28.02 -3.45
C GLN A 126 4.48 27.13 -2.27
#